data_AF-A0A2R6QYD7-F1
#
_entry.id   AF-A0A2R6QYD7-F1
#
_cell.length_a   1.000
_cell.length_b   1.000
_cell.length_c   1.000
_cell.angle_alpha   90.00
_cell.angle_beta   90.00
_cell.angle_gamma   90.00
#
_symmetry.space_group_name_H-M   'P 1'
#
loop_
_entity.id
_entity.type
_entity.pdbx_description
1 polymer ?
#
loop_
_entity_poly.entity_id
_entity_poly.type
_entity_poly.pdbx_seq_one_letter_code
_entity_poly.pdbx_strand_id
1 'polypeptide(L)'
;MHAMAAISYQRDDPEKYCHQFLTKEAYLRTYSENINPMPDEVTWPVVEHDPILPPLITRMPGRPKKNRRREPNEPSPTSQSKRSTTLRCCICKDFGHNKRTCPRYSSGPSGSSNERGTRQGRGTKGSGQSSSQRSNDADGISSNPTENSSNQVHRPGISRD
;
A
#
# COMPACT_ATOMS: atom_id res chain seq x y z
N MET A 1 13.41 24.21 1.20
CA MET A 1 14.87 24.44 1.05
C MET A 1 15.18 25.79 1.68
N HIS A 2 15.34 25.87 3.01
CA HIS A 2 15.44 27.15 3.73
C HIS A 2 16.72 27.29 4.55
N ALA A 3 17.19 26.21 5.20
CA ALA A 3 18.40 26.25 6.02
C ALA A 3 19.64 26.67 5.22
N MET A 4 19.90 26.07 4.05
CA MET A 4 21.05 26.42 3.21
C MET A 4 21.00 27.88 2.73
N ALA A 5 19.83 28.35 2.29
CA ALA A 5 19.66 29.74 1.85
C ALA A 5 19.91 30.75 2.98
N ALA A 6 19.46 30.45 4.20
CA ALA A 6 19.69 31.30 5.37
C ALA A 6 21.17 31.34 5.78
N ILE A 7 21.88 30.21 5.73
CA ILE A 7 23.31 30.13 6.03
C ILE A 7 24.12 30.89 4.98
N SER A 8 23.82 30.69 3.69
CA SER A 8 24.48 31.41 2.60
C SER A 8 24.23 32.92 2.66
N TYR A 9 23.02 33.35 3.04
CA TYR A 9 22.71 34.78 3.24
C TYR A 9 23.58 35.40 4.36
N GLN A 10 23.83 34.65 5.43
CA GLN A 10 24.69 35.06 6.54
C GLN A 10 26.19 34.95 6.22
N ARG A 11 26.56 34.45 5.03
CA ARG A 11 27.94 34.17 4.61
C ARG A 11 28.69 33.24 5.57
N ASP A 12 27.93 32.36 6.22
CA ASP A 12 28.46 31.39 7.15
C ASP A 12 28.79 30.08 6.45
N ASP A 13 29.63 29.29 7.11
CA ASP A 13 30.00 27.95 6.66
C ASP A 13 28.91 26.93 7.06
N PRO A 14 28.31 26.21 6.09
CA PRO A 14 27.29 25.20 6.37
C PRO A 14 27.81 24.02 7.19
N GLU A 15 29.12 23.71 7.17
CA GLU A 15 29.68 22.57 7.91
C GLU A 15 29.52 22.74 9.43
N LYS A 16 29.50 23.99 9.93
CA LYS A 16 29.27 24.30 11.36
C LYS A 16 27.88 23.91 11.85
N TYR A 17 26.91 23.78 10.94
CA TYR A 17 25.53 23.42 11.24
C TYR A 17 25.29 21.90 11.09
N CYS A 18 26.29 21.15 10.65
CA CYS A 18 26.22 19.69 10.61
C CYS A 18 26.33 19.09 12.01
N HIS A 19 25.48 18.11 12.31
CA HIS A 19 25.57 17.37 13.56
C HIS A 19 26.90 16.58 13.61
N GLN A 20 27.51 16.45 14.79
CA GLN A 20 28.79 15.76 14.98
C GLN A 20 28.84 14.35 14.35
N PHE A 21 27.76 13.59 14.44
CA PHE A 21 27.63 12.24 13.85
C PHE A 21 27.61 12.21 12.32
N LEU A 22 27.37 13.33 11.65
CA LEU A 22 27.33 13.45 10.19
C LEU A 22 28.65 13.99 9.60
N THR A 23 29.68 14.15 10.42
CA THR A 23 31.00 14.60 9.97
C THR A 23 31.78 13.46 9.32
N LYS A 24 32.72 13.83 8.43
CA LYS A 24 33.66 12.87 7.82
C LYS A 24 34.43 12.06 8.88
N GLU A 25 34.84 12.71 9.96
CA GLU A 25 35.56 12.05 11.06
C GLU A 25 34.70 10.99 11.75
N ALA A 26 33.42 11.30 12.01
CA ALA A 26 32.49 10.32 12.57
C ALA A 26 32.26 9.13 11.61
N TYR A 27 32.15 9.39 10.31
CA TYR A 27 32.07 8.34 9.30
C TYR A 27 33.31 7.44 9.32
N LEU A 28 34.52 8.02 9.23
CA LEU A 28 35.77 7.27 9.25
C LEU A 28 35.95 6.49 10.55
N ARG A 29 35.53 7.04 11.70
CA ARG A 29 35.55 6.32 12.98
C ARG A 29 34.59 5.13 12.98
N THR A 30 33.38 5.32 12.46
CA THR A 30 32.35 4.27 12.39
C THR A 30 32.78 3.11 11.51
N TYR A 31 33.42 3.41 10.38
CA TYR A 31 33.91 2.43 9.41
C TYR A 31 35.43 2.21 9.50
N SER A 32 36.03 2.50 10.67
CA SER A 32 37.48 2.30 10.87
C SER A 32 37.83 0.82 10.98
N GLU A 33 36.88 0.02 11.49
CA GLU A 33 36.99 -1.42 11.60
C GLU A 33 36.34 -2.11 10.39
N ASN A 34 36.82 -3.32 10.08
CA ASN A 34 36.23 -4.14 9.04
C ASN A 34 34.83 -4.61 9.45
N ILE A 35 33.81 -4.23 8.68
CA ILE A 35 32.50 -4.86 8.73
C ILE A 35 32.63 -6.21 8.04
N ASN A 36 32.74 -7.28 8.83
CA ASN A 36 32.79 -8.63 8.30
C ASN A 36 31.48 -8.96 7.59
N PRO A 37 31.52 -9.62 6.42
CA PRO A 37 30.32 -10.11 5.78
C PRO A 37 29.59 -11.08 6.71
N MET A 38 28.26 -11.11 6.60
CA MET A 38 27.47 -12.13 7.28
C MET A 38 27.84 -13.50 6.68
N PRO A 39 28.16 -14.52 7.51
CA PRO A 39 28.42 -15.86 7.02
C PRO A 39 27.21 -16.43 6.28
N ASP A 40 27.44 -17.36 5.35
CA ASP A 40 26.36 -18.06 4.64
C ASP A 40 25.50 -18.87 5.62
N GLU A 41 24.21 -19.06 5.29
CA GLU A 41 23.26 -19.82 6.12
C GLU A 41 23.77 -21.22 6.49
N VAL A 42 24.53 -21.84 5.59
CA VAL A 42 25.16 -23.17 5.78
C VAL A 42 26.14 -23.20 6.96
N THR A 43 26.74 -22.05 7.30
CA THR A 43 27.73 -21.91 8.36
C THR A 43 27.13 -21.46 9.69
N TRP A 44 25.83 -21.19 9.73
CA TRP A 44 25.17 -20.75 10.96
C TRP A 44 25.06 -21.91 11.95
N PRO A 45 25.30 -21.67 13.25
CA PRO A 45 25.11 -22.70 14.25
C PRO A 45 23.63 -23.11 14.29
N VAL A 46 23.36 -24.41 14.37
CA VAL A 46 22.02 -24.90 14.67
C VAL A 46 21.75 -24.59 16.13
N VAL A 47 20.81 -23.68 16.38
CA VAL A 47 20.44 -23.29 17.73
C VAL A 47 19.14 -23.99 18.11
N GLU A 48 19.15 -24.72 19.23
CA GLU A 48 17.96 -25.34 19.82
C GLU A 48 17.12 -24.27 20.53
N HIS A 49 16.41 -23.47 19.75
CA HIS A 49 15.47 -22.47 20.25
C HIS A 49 14.09 -22.68 19.63
N ASP A 50 13.07 -22.25 20.36
CA ASP A 50 11.72 -22.20 19.84
C ASP A 50 11.69 -21.38 18.53
N PRO A 51 10.92 -21.81 17.52
CA PRO A 51 10.80 -21.06 16.29
C PRO A 51 10.29 -19.64 16.58
N ILE A 52 10.94 -18.63 16.01
CA ILE A 52 10.47 -17.26 16.08
C ILE A 52 9.14 -17.19 15.33
N LEU A 53 8.04 -17.15 16.09
CA LEU A 53 6.72 -16.97 15.51
C LEU A 53 6.62 -15.56 14.91
N PRO A 54 5.95 -15.40 13.75
CA PRO A 54 5.69 -14.08 13.22
C PRO A 54 4.89 -13.26 14.26
N PRO A 55 5.07 -11.93 14.29
CA PRO A 55 4.27 -11.09 15.17
C PRO A 55 2.79 -11.29 14.85
N LEU A 56 1.96 -11.31 15.90
CA LEU A 56 0.52 -11.39 15.73
C LEU A 56 0.03 -10.17 14.94
N ILE A 57 -0.44 -10.42 13.70
CA ILE A 57 -1.00 -9.37 12.86
C ILE A 57 -2.37 -8.99 13.42
N THR A 58 -2.44 -7.83 14.08
CA THR A 58 -3.72 -7.24 14.50
C THR A 58 -4.23 -6.28 13.42
N ARG A 59 -5.55 -6.21 13.25
CA ARG A 59 -6.15 -5.20 12.37
C ARG A 59 -5.99 -3.83 13.04
N MET A 60 -5.17 -2.97 12.45
CA MET A 60 -5.09 -1.57 12.88
C MET A 60 -6.47 -0.90 12.79
N PRO A 61 -6.80 0.02 13.71
CA PRO A 61 -8.00 0.83 13.56
C PRO A 61 -7.96 1.54 12.20
N GLY A 62 -9.06 1.43 11.45
CA GLY A 62 -9.19 2.10 10.17
C GLY A 62 -9.15 3.62 10.32
N ARG A 63 -9.02 4.32 9.19
CA ARG A 63 -9.05 5.78 9.15
C ARG A 63 -10.28 6.32 9.90
N PRO A 64 -10.12 7.27 10.83
CA PRO A 64 -11.26 7.95 11.44
C PRO A 64 -12.18 8.53 10.36
N LYS A 65 -13.49 8.53 10.64
CA LYS A 65 -14.48 9.13 9.73
C LYS A 65 -14.11 10.58 9.46
N LYS A 66 -14.16 11.00 8.19
CA LYS A 66 -13.89 12.39 7.79
C LYS A 66 -14.83 13.38 8.48
N ASN A 67 -16.08 12.97 8.72
CA ASN A 67 -17.09 13.79 9.36
C ASN A 67 -17.40 13.25 10.77
N ARG A 68 -17.55 14.17 11.73
CA ARG A 68 -18.07 13.87 13.07
C ARG A 68 -19.51 13.33 12.99
N ARG A 69 -19.89 12.45 13.91
CA ARG A 69 -21.30 12.04 14.13
C ARG A 69 -22.06 13.22 14.73
N ARG A 70 -23.15 13.64 14.08
CA ARG A 70 -24.01 14.75 14.55
C ARG A 70 -25.03 14.25 15.57
N GLU A 71 -25.34 15.07 16.56
CA GLU A 71 -26.44 14.82 17.50
C GLU A 71 -27.81 15.06 16.83
N PRO A 72 -28.92 14.46 17.33
CA PRO A 72 -30.24 14.54 16.69
C PRO A 72 -30.76 15.97 16.45
N ASN A 73 -30.32 16.94 17.26
CA ASN A 73 -30.75 18.33 17.19
C ASN A 73 -29.83 19.23 16.35
N GLU A 74 -28.79 18.69 15.71
CA GLU A 74 -27.89 19.49 14.87
C GLU A 74 -28.46 19.67 13.45
N PRO A 75 -28.46 20.90 12.89
CA PRO A 75 -28.98 21.13 11.54
C PRO A 75 -28.14 20.40 10.49
N SER A 76 -28.77 19.72 9.52
CA SER A 76 -28.10 19.00 8.42
C SER A 76 -27.36 19.97 7.47
N PRO A 77 -26.16 19.63 6.95
CA PRO A 77 -25.44 20.51 6.02
C PRO A 77 -26.14 20.63 4.65
N THR A 78 -27.16 19.82 4.38
CA THR A 78 -28.00 19.95 3.18
C THR A 78 -28.83 21.25 3.18
N SER A 79 -28.98 21.93 4.32
CA SER A 79 -29.68 23.23 4.38
C SER A 79 -28.84 24.41 3.92
N GLN A 80 -27.51 24.25 3.77
CA GLN A 80 -26.72 25.24 3.06
C GLN A 80 -27.09 25.15 1.58
N SER A 81 -27.89 26.11 1.13
CA SER A 81 -28.15 26.40 -0.28
C SER A 81 -26.85 26.14 -1.05
N LYS A 82 -26.84 25.11 -1.90
CA LYS A 82 -25.79 24.95 -2.91
C LYS A 82 -25.80 26.28 -3.63
N ARG A 83 -24.80 27.13 -3.36
CA ARG A 83 -24.70 28.47 -3.92
C ARG A 83 -24.95 28.29 -5.41
N SER A 84 -26.17 28.61 -5.86
CA SER A 84 -26.56 28.43 -7.24
C SER A 84 -25.88 29.57 -7.95
N THR A 85 -24.59 29.40 -8.22
CA THR A 85 -23.84 30.33 -9.02
C THR A 85 -24.54 30.32 -10.36
N THR A 86 -25.33 31.35 -10.61
CA THR A 86 -26.03 31.52 -11.87
C THR A 86 -24.97 31.38 -12.97
N LEU A 87 -25.07 30.31 -13.75
CA LEU A 87 -24.04 29.97 -14.74
C LEU A 87 -23.98 31.11 -15.75
N ARG A 88 -22.80 31.74 -15.90
CA ARG A 88 -22.55 32.73 -16.94
C ARG A 88 -21.99 32.03 -18.17
N CYS A 89 -22.65 32.15 -19.30
CA CYS A 89 -22.22 31.57 -20.56
C CYS A 89 -20.90 32.22 -21.03
N CYS A 90 -19.90 31.44 -21.42
CA CYS A 90 -18.65 32.01 -21.91
C CYS A 90 -18.76 32.58 -23.34
N ILE A 91 -19.78 32.18 -24.11
CA ILE A 91 -20.01 32.61 -25.50
C ILE A 91 -20.77 33.94 -25.52
N CYS A 92 -22.00 33.98 -25.01
CA CYS A 92 -22.84 35.19 -25.06
C CYS A 92 -22.76 36.05 -23.80
N LYS A 93 -22.06 35.59 -22.75
CA LYS A 93 -21.92 36.29 -21.45
C LYS A 93 -23.22 36.44 -20.64
N ASP A 94 -24.35 35.94 -21.14
CA ASP A 94 -25.61 35.90 -20.40
C ASP A 94 -25.61 34.84 -19.29
N PHE A 95 -26.53 35.02 -18.34
CA PHE A 95 -26.72 34.15 -17.20
C PHE A 95 -27.83 33.12 -17.42
N GLY A 96 -27.75 31.97 -16.74
CA GLY A 96 -28.80 30.94 -16.73
C GLY A 96 -28.54 29.74 -17.65
N HIS A 97 -27.48 29.78 -18.46
CA HIS A 97 -27.08 28.66 -19.33
C HIS A 97 -25.55 28.61 -19.49
N ASN A 98 -25.02 27.48 -19.98
CA ASN A 98 -23.59 27.31 -20.20
C ASN A 98 -23.26 27.24 -21.69
N LYS A 99 -21.96 27.17 -22.04
CA LYS A 99 -21.48 27.07 -23.43
C LYS A 99 -22.24 26.06 -24.28
N ARG A 100 -22.58 24.89 -23.71
CA ARG A 100 -23.18 23.74 -24.42
C ARG A 100 -24.63 23.96 -24.79
N THR A 101 -25.35 24.76 -23.99
CA THR A 101 -26.78 25.06 -24.18
C THR A 101 -27.01 26.49 -24.64
N CYS A 102 -25.96 27.16 -25.15
CA CYS A 102 -26.05 28.53 -25.61
C CYS A 102 -26.79 28.60 -26.95
N PRO A 103 -27.85 29.41 -27.09
CA PRO A 103 -28.56 29.59 -28.35
C PRO A 103 -27.68 30.17 -29.47
N ARG A 104 -26.61 30.88 -29.10
CA ARG A 104 -25.60 31.43 -30.02
C ARG A 104 -24.52 30.41 -30.39
N TYR A 105 -24.58 29.19 -29.85
CA TYR A 105 -23.69 28.10 -30.24
C TYR A 105 -24.22 27.49 -31.55
N SER A 106 -23.83 28.09 -32.67
CA SER A 106 -24.10 27.54 -33.99
C SER A 106 -23.47 26.16 -34.11
N SER A 107 -24.28 25.18 -34.48
CA SER A 107 -23.96 23.78 -34.74
C SER A 107 -22.74 23.60 -35.64
N GLY A 108 -21.66 23.01 -35.10
CA GLY A 108 -20.74 22.19 -35.90
C GLY A 108 -21.42 20.89 -36.31
N PRO A 109 -20.93 20.19 -37.36
CA PRO A 109 -21.73 19.28 -38.18
C PRO A 109 -22.28 18.09 -37.38
N SER A 110 -23.50 17.72 -37.74
CA SER A 110 -24.13 16.45 -37.44
C SER A 110 -23.17 15.27 -37.64
N GLY A 111 -22.94 14.51 -36.58
CA GLY A 111 -22.15 13.28 -36.65
C GLY A 111 -21.74 12.75 -35.28
N SER A 112 -22.70 12.17 -34.55
CA SER A 112 -22.57 10.92 -33.79
C SER A 112 -23.62 10.86 -32.69
N SER A 113 -24.60 9.99 -32.89
CA SER A 113 -25.31 9.31 -31.83
C SER A 113 -24.32 8.89 -30.75
N ASN A 114 -24.40 9.47 -29.56
CA ASN A 114 -23.75 8.86 -28.40
C ASN A 114 -24.84 8.12 -27.63
N GLU A 115 -24.89 6.83 -27.95
CA GLU A 115 -25.65 5.85 -27.19
C GLU A 115 -25.35 6.01 -25.70
N ARG A 116 -26.39 5.84 -24.89
CA ARG A 116 -26.29 5.76 -23.44
C ARG A 116 -25.46 4.53 -23.07
N GLY A 117 -24.15 4.71 -23.00
CA GLY A 117 -23.23 3.80 -22.32
C GLY A 117 -23.51 3.83 -20.82
N THR A 118 -24.56 3.12 -20.41
CA THR A 118 -24.87 2.83 -19.01
C THR A 118 -23.72 1.99 -18.47
N ARG A 119 -22.75 2.60 -17.77
CA ARG A 119 -21.79 1.86 -16.95
C ARG A 119 -22.55 1.33 -15.73
N GLN A 120 -23.22 0.20 -15.91
CA GLN A 120 -23.67 -0.62 -14.80
C GLN A 120 -22.44 -1.19 -14.10
N GLY A 121 -22.27 -0.82 -12.84
CA GLY A 121 -21.30 -1.42 -11.96
C GLY A 121 -21.57 -2.93 -11.86
N ARG A 122 -20.51 -3.72 -12.05
CA ARG A 122 -20.52 -5.15 -11.77
C ARG A 122 -20.61 -5.32 -10.25
N GLY A 123 -21.83 -5.43 -9.75
CA GLY A 123 -22.10 -5.87 -8.39
C GLY A 123 -21.72 -7.35 -8.27
N THR A 124 -20.72 -7.64 -7.46
CA THR A 124 -20.49 -8.99 -6.94
C THR A 124 -21.58 -9.28 -5.91
N LYS A 125 -22.58 -10.06 -6.31
CA LYS A 125 -23.55 -10.65 -5.39
C LYS A 125 -22.86 -11.80 -4.64
N GLY A 126 -22.45 -11.52 -3.40
CA GLY A 126 -22.28 -12.58 -2.40
C GLY A 126 -23.67 -13.04 -1.96
N SER A 127 -24.11 -14.16 -2.50
CA SER A 127 -25.25 -14.91 -1.96
C SER A 127 -24.67 -16.03 -1.10
N GLY A 128 -24.83 -15.90 0.21
CA GLY A 128 -24.69 -17.05 1.10
C GLY A 128 -25.87 -17.99 0.86
N GLN A 129 -25.60 -19.29 0.80
CA GLN A 129 -26.52 -20.32 1.24
C GLN A 129 -25.73 -21.45 1.91
N SER A 130 -26.04 -21.60 3.18
CA SER A 130 -25.79 -22.75 4.05
C SER A 130 -26.69 -23.92 3.69
N SER A 131 -26.14 -25.14 3.70
CA SER A 131 -26.82 -26.39 4.14
C SER A 131 -25.70 -27.42 4.44
N SER A 132 -25.50 -27.86 5.69
CA SER A 132 -26.19 -28.98 6.37
C SER A 132 -25.95 -30.30 5.60
N GLN A 133 -25.35 -31.39 6.09
CA GLN A 133 -25.57 -32.17 7.33
C GLN A 133 -24.34 -33.09 7.57
N ARG A 134 -23.79 -33.19 8.80
CA ARG A 134 -23.84 -34.35 9.73
C ARG A 134 -23.57 -35.72 9.08
N SER A 135 -22.58 -36.50 9.50
CA SER A 135 -22.67 -37.37 10.69
C SER A 135 -21.34 -38.08 11.00
N ASN A 136 -21.26 -38.56 12.24
CA ASN A 136 -20.13 -39.13 12.98
C ASN A 136 -19.63 -40.48 12.43
N ASP A 137 -18.41 -40.90 12.79
CA ASP A 137 -18.15 -41.98 13.76
C ASP A 137 -16.67 -42.44 13.68
N ALA A 138 -16.31 -43.28 14.64
CA ALA A 138 -15.01 -43.44 15.27
C ALA A 138 -14.01 -44.42 14.62
N ASP A 139 -12.85 -44.49 15.27
CA ASP A 139 -11.92 -45.62 15.38
C ASP A 139 -10.89 -45.89 14.27
N GLY A 140 -9.63 -46.11 14.70
CA GLY A 140 -8.66 -46.86 13.91
C GLY A 140 -7.20 -46.46 14.11
N ILE A 141 -6.59 -46.95 15.18
CA ILE A 141 -5.14 -47.14 15.28
C ILE A 141 -4.71 -48.12 14.17
N SER A 142 -3.74 -47.75 13.34
CA SER A 142 -2.86 -48.75 12.71
C SER A 142 -1.53 -48.13 12.31
N SER A 143 -0.49 -48.58 12.99
CA SER A 143 0.92 -48.56 12.61
C SER A 143 1.11 -49.06 11.18
N ASN A 144 2.11 -48.54 10.48
CA ASN A 144 2.73 -49.23 9.35
C ASN A 144 4.27 -49.12 9.44
N PRO A 145 4.99 -50.15 8.95
CA PRO A 145 6.34 -50.47 9.40
C PRO A 145 7.44 -49.80 8.57
N THR A 146 8.62 -49.76 9.19
CA THR A 146 9.94 -49.71 8.57
C THR A 146 10.05 -50.60 7.35
N GLU A 147 10.64 -50.10 6.27
CA GLU A 147 11.70 -50.83 5.59
C GLU A 147 12.58 -49.95 4.69
N ASN A 148 13.84 -50.37 4.69
CA ASN A 148 15.05 -49.77 4.18
C ASN A 148 15.26 -50.18 2.73
N SER A 149 15.73 -49.28 1.86
CA SER A 149 16.38 -49.68 0.61
C SER A 149 17.34 -48.61 0.11
N SER A 150 18.62 -48.86 0.42
CA SER A 150 19.72 -48.92 -0.54
C SER A 150 19.69 -47.94 -1.71
N ASN A 151 20.48 -46.86 -1.60
CA ASN A 151 21.10 -46.24 -2.76
C ASN A 151 22.60 -46.05 -2.50
N GLN A 152 23.40 -46.97 -3.06
CA GLN A 152 24.82 -46.77 -3.25
C GLN A 152 25.03 -45.73 -4.36
N VAL A 153 25.77 -44.67 -4.07
CA VAL A 153 26.30 -43.77 -5.09
C VAL A 153 27.83 -43.85 -5.03
N HIS A 154 28.42 -44.41 -6.07
CA HIS A 154 29.87 -44.49 -6.27
C HIS A 154 30.45 -43.08 -6.42
N ARG A 155 31.49 -42.76 -5.65
CA ARG A 155 32.36 -41.58 -5.86
C ARG A 155 33.52 -41.96 -6.79
N PRO A 156 33.78 -41.23 -7.88
CA PRO A 156 35.07 -41.32 -8.56
C PRO A 156 36.12 -40.48 -7.83
N GLY A 157 37.29 -41.08 -7.61
CA GLY A 157 38.45 -40.47 -6.95
C GLY A 157 39.10 -39.38 -7.80
N ILE A 158 39.55 -38.32 -7.12
CA ILE A 158 40.34 -37.23 -7.68
C ILE A 158 41.81 -37.64 -7.52
N SER A 159 42.49 -37.87 -8.66
CA SER A 159 43.93 -38.08 -8.70
C SER A 159 44.63 -36.72 -8.66
N ARG A 160 45.67 -36.62 -7.82
CA ARG A 160 46.61 -35.49 -7.79
C ARG A 160 47.71 -35.75 -8.82
N ASP A 161 47.97 -34.75 -9.66
CA ASP A 161 49.27 -34.41 -10.23
C ASP A 161 49.36 -32.88 -10.28
#